data_AF-A0A227P3I1-F1
#
_entry.id   AF-A0A227P3I1-F1
#
_cell.length_a   1.000
_cell.length_b   1.000
_cell.length_c   1.000
_cell.angle_alpha   90.00
_cell.angle_beta   90.00
_cell.angle_gamma   90.00
#
_symmetry.space_group_name_H-M   'P 1'
#
loop_
_entity.id
_entity.type
_entity.pdbx_description
1 polymer ?
#
loop_
_entity_poly.entity_id
_entity_poly.type
_entity_poly.pdbx_seq_one_letter_code
_entity_poly.pdbx_strand_id
1 'polypeptide(L)' 'MTIEQIKEKTLYGDYTLLGQVMGINAPAAKMRFFRGDEIAKKALLKIIANREALIREFQKK' A
#
# COMPACT_ATOMS: atom_id res chain seq x y z
N MET A 1 13.30 -1.06 -1.05
CA MET A 1 12.62 -0.54 -2.25
C MET A 1 12.60 0.98 -2.18
N THR A 2 12.86 1.64 -3.30
CA THR A 2 12.65 3.09 -3.44
C THR A 2 11.15 3.41 -3.45
N ILE A 3 10.79 4.68 -3.27
CA ILE A 3 9.38 5.11 -3.33
C ILE A 3 8.80 4.80 -4.73
N GLU A 4 9.60 4.98 -5.77
CA GLU A 4 9.26 4.74 -7.17
C GLU A 4 8.92 3.27 -7.42
N GLN A 5 9.77 2.36 -6.93
CA GLN A 5 9.52 0.90 -7.03
C GLN A 5 8.26 0.47 -6.27
N ILE A 6 7.95 1.12 -5.14
CA ILE A 6 6.72 0.82 -4.38
C ILE A 6 5.51 1.34 -5.16
N LYS A 7 5.59 2.56 -5.73
CA LYS A 7 4.53 3.15 -6.55
C LYS A 7 4.13 2.25 -7.71
N GLU A 8 5.10 1.66 -8.41
CA GLU A 8 4.86 0.74 -9.54
C GLU A 8 4.05 -0.50 -9.14
N LYS A 9 4.24 -1.01 -7.92
CA LYS A 9 3.49 -2.17 -7.40
C LYS A 9 2.16 -1.81 -6.74
N THR A 10 1.94 -0.53 -6.44
CA THR A 10 0.79 -0.07 -5.67
C THR A 10 -0.44 0.05 -6.57
N LEU A 11 -1.56 -0.56 -6.16
CA LEU A 11 -2.86 -0.32 -6.78
C LEU A 11 -3.61 0.79 -6.03
N TYR A 12 -4.57 1.44 -6.68
CA TYR A 12 -5.32 2.53 -6.03
C TYR A 12 -6.03 2.07 -4.74
N GLY A 13 -6.55 0.84 -4.73
CA GLY A 13 -7.16 0.23 -3.54
C GLY A 13 -6.21 0.08 -2.35
N ASP A 14 -4.90 -0.04 -2.59
CA ASP A 14 -3.90 -0.13 -1.52
C ASP A 14 -3.82 1.21 -0.75
N TYR A 15 -4.01 2.36 -1.41
CA TYR A 15 -4.08 3.65 -0.73
C TYR A 15 -5.35 3.82 0.11
N THR A 16 -6.46 3.23 -0.33
CA THR A 16 -7.70 3.21 0.47
C THR A 16 -7.48 2.45 1.77
N LEU A 17 -6.92 1.24 1.69
CA LEU A 17 -6.60 0.44 2.87
C LEU A 17 -5.52 1.10 3.74
N LEU A 18 -4.53 1.76 3.12
CA LEU A 18 -3.54 2.53 3.87
C LEU A 18 -4.18 3.65 4.68
N GLY A 19 -5.17 4.35 4.12
CA GLY A 19 -5.96 5.35 4.85
C GLY A 19 -6.64 4.76 6.08
N GLN A 20 -7.32 3.62 5.91
CA GLN A 20 -7.98 2.91 7.02
C GLN A 20 -6.98 2.50 8.11
N VAL A 21 -5.83 1.94 7.74
CA VAL A 21 -4.75 1.54 8.67
C VAL A 21 -4.21 2.75 9.44
N MET A 22 -4.09 3.90 8.78
CA MET A 22 -3.53 5.12 9.37
C MET A 22 -4.59 6.01 10.06
N GLY A 23 -5.87 5.64 10.03
CA GLY A 23 -6.97 6.45 10.57
C GLY A 23 -7.19 7.78 9.85
N ILE A 24 -6.84 7.86 8.56
CA ILE A 24 -6.96 9.07 7.72
C ILE A 24 -7.58 8.73 6.36
N ASN A 25 -7.96 9.75 5.58
CA ASN A 25 -8.46 9.49 4.23
C ASN A 25 -7.35 9.04 3.25
N ALA A 26 -7.76 8.33 2.19
CA ALA A 26 -6.84 7.76 1.21
C ALA A 26 -5.92 8.80 0.52
N PRO A 27 -6.41 10.00 0.11
CA PRO A 27 -5.53 11.03 -0.43
C PRO A 27 -4.44 11.48 0.54
N ALA A 28 -4.77 11.68 1.83
CA ALA A 28 -3.81 12.05 2.85
C ALA A 28 -2.77 10.95 3.09
N ALA A 29 -3.18 9.68 3.12
CA ALA A 29 -2.29 8.53 3.25
C ALA A 29 -1.31 8.43 2.07
N LYS A 30 -1.82 8.58 0.84
CA LYS A 30 -1.00 8.64 -0.39
C LYS A 30 0.04 9.76 -0.31
N MET A 31 -0.36 10.95 0.12
CA MET A 31 0.56 12.09 0.26
C MET A 31 1.64 11.87 1.32
N ARG A 32 1.31 11.25 2.46
CA ARG A 32 2.31 10.88 3.47
C ARG A 32 3.33 9.90 2.93
N PHE A 33 2.88 8.86 2.24
CA PHE A 33 3.78 7.92 1.57
C PHE A 33 4.70 8.63 0.55
N PHE A 34 4.16 9.53 -0.28
CA PHE A 34 4.96 10.29 -1.25
C PHE A 34 5.99 11.23 -0.61
N ARG A 35 5.73 11.70 0.61
CA ARG A 35 6.67 12.52 1.40
C ARG A 35 7.72 11.70 2.15
N GLY A 36 7.71 10.36 2.01
CA GLY A 36 8.67 9.48 2.66
C GLY A 36 8.36 9.18 4.13
N ASP A 37 7.09 9.31 4.55
CA ASP A 37 6.67 8.86 5.88
C ASP A 37 6.96 7.35 6.03
N GLU A 38 7.85 7.01 6.96
CA GLU A 38 8.32 5.64 7.14
C GLU A 38 7.22 4.69 7.66
N ILE A 39 6.22 5.20 8.40
CA ILE A 39 5.08 4.40 8.83
C ILE A 39 4.19 4.09 7.63
N ALA A 40 3.87 5.09 6.82
CA ALA A 40 3.08 4.93 5.60
C ALA A 40 3.75 3.94 4.63
N LYS A 41 5.07 4.05 4.46
CA LYS A 41 5.86 3.14 3.63
C LYS A 41 5.83 1.70 4.12
N LYS A 42 6.07 1.48 5.42
CA LYS A 42 6.02 0.13 6.02
C LYS A 42 4.63 -0.50 5.91
N ALA A 43 3.58 0.26 6.19
CA ALA A 43 2.20 -0.19 6.08
C ALA A 43 1.85 -0.54 4.63
N LEU A 44 2.19 0.33 3.67
CA LEU A 44 1.90 0.11 2.25
C LEU A 44 2.60 -1.13 1.69
N LEU A 45 3.86 -1.36 2.07
CA LEU A 45 4.59 -2.59 1.68
C LEU A 45 3.88 -3.85 2.19
N LYS A 46 3.39 -3.84 3.43
CA LYS A 46 2.66 -4.98 4.01
C LYS A 46 1.30 -5.18 3.33
N ILE A 47 0.61 -4.10 2.99
CA ILE A 47 -0.65 -4.14 2.23
C ILE A 47 -0.43 -4.80 0.87
N ILE A 48 0.58 -4.37 0.10
CA ILE A 48 0.90 -4.93 -1.20
C ILE A 48 1.22 -6.43 -1.09
N ALA A 49 2.08 -6.81 -0.13
CA ALA A 49 2.44 -8.20 0.08
C ALA A 49 1.23 -9.08 0.42
N ASN A 50 0.35 -8.60 1.31
CA ASN A 50 -0.87 -9.31 1.69
C ASN A 50 -1.83 -9.43 0.51
N ARG A 51 -2.01 -8.37 -0.28
CA ARG A 51 -2.85 -8.40 -1.48
C ARG A 51 -2.33 -9.42 -2.49
N GLU A 52 -1.02 -9.42 -2.78
CA GLU A 52 -0.42 -10.39 -3.70
C GLU A 52 -0.57 -11.83 -3.20
N ALA A 53 -0.39 -12.07 -1.90
CA ALA A 53 -0.60 -13.39 -1.30
C ALA A 53 -2.06 -13.85 -1.43
N LEU A 54 -3.02 -12.97 -1.12
CA LEU A 54 -4.45 -13.25 -1.22
C LEU A 54 -4.85 -13.56 -2.67
N ILE A 55 -4.38 -12.77 -3.65
CA ILE A 55 -4.64 -13.03 -5.06
C ILE A 55 -4.11 -14.41 -5.46
N ARG A 56 -2.87 -14.75 -5.08
CA ARG A 56 -2.27 -16.06 -5.38
C ARG A 56 -3.03 -17.21 -4.75
N GLU A 57 -3.55 -17.03 -3.53
CA GLU A 57 -4.33 -18.05 -2.83
C GLU A 57 -5.61 -18.41 -3.60
N PHE A 58 -6.34 -17.41 -4.10
CA PHE A 58 -7.63 -17.62 -4.77
C PHE A 58 -7.53 -17.77 -6.30
N GLN A 59 -6.40 -17.45 -6.92
CA GLN A 59 -6.15 -17.63 -8.36
C GLN A 59 -5.31 -18.87 -8.71
N LYS A 60 -4.89 -19.68 -7.73
CA LYS A 60 -4.35 -21.01 -8.00
C LYS A 60 -5.45 -21.87 -8.64
N LYS A 61 -5.37 -22.01 -9.97
CA LYS A 61 -6.00 -23.12 -10.69
C LYS A 61 -5.32 -24.43 -10.33
#